data_AF-A0A550GUW7-F1
#
_entry.id   AF-A0A550GUW7-F1
#
_cell.length_a   1.000
_cell.length_b   1.000
_cell.length_c   1.000
_cell.angle_alpha   90.00
_cell.angle_beta   90.00
_cell.angle_gamma   90.00
#
_symmetry.space_group_name_H-M   'P 1'
#
loop_
_entity.id
_entity.type
_entity.pdbx_description
1 polymer ?
#
loop_
_entity_poly.entity_id
_entity_poly.type
_entity_poly.pdbx_seq_one_letter_code
_entity_poly.pdbx_strand_id
1 'polypeptide(L)'
;LPRLMDVGQCNDAYSAIQIAIALAEAFGVGVNDLPLSLILSWYEQKAVAILLSLLSLGIKNIRIGPSLPAFITPNVLNVLVEKFNIMPISTPDEDLKAILG
;
A
#
# COMPACT_ATOMS: atom_id res chain seq x y z
N LEU A 1 -15.34 -13.30 10.63
CA LEU A 1 -15.27 -11.90 10.14
C LEU A 1 -15.68 -11.86 8.67
N PRO A 2 -16.35 -10.81 8.18
CA PRO A 2 -16.60 -10.61 6.75
C PRO A 2 -15.30 -10.65 5.93
N ARG A 3 -15.35 -11.21 4.71
CA ARG A 3 -14.18 -11.25 3.80
C ARG A 3 -13.86 -9.89 3.18
N LEU A 4 -14.83 -8.99 3.17
CA LEU A 4 -14.69 -7.60 2.77
C LEU A 4 -15.09 -6.74 3.97
N MET A 5 -14.14 -5.94 4.46
CA MET A 5 -14.36 -4.96 5.51
C MET A 5 -14.22 -3.58 4.89
N ASP A 6 -15.34 -2.92 4.67
CA ASP A 6 -15.35 -1.52 4.24
C ASP A 6 -15.09 -0.62 5.45
N VAL A 7 -14.04 0.19 5.36
CA VAL A 7 -13.59 1.10 6.41
C VAL A 7 -14.12 2.52 6.22
N GLY A 8 -14.84 2.80 5.11
CA GLY A 8 -15.45 4.09 4.82
C GLY A 8 -14.91 4.74 3.54
N GLN A 9 -14.80 6.06 3.57
CA GLN A 9 -14.33 6.88 2.46
C GLN A 9 -12.80 6.87 2.35
N CYS A 10 -12.26 7.55 1.32
CA CYS A 10 -10.81 7.61 1.10
C CYS A 10 -10.03 8.17 2.30
N ASN A 11 -10.59 9.10 3.07
CA ASN A 11 -10.00 9.62 4.32
C ASN A 11 -9.95 8.57 5.44
N ASP A 12 -10.84 7.58 5.42
CA ASP A 12 -10.86 6.49 6.40
C ASP A 12 -9.77 5.42 6.13
N ALA A 13 -8.92 5.64 5.12
CA ALA A 13 -7.62 4.99 5.02
C ALA A 13 -6.78 5.17 6.30
N TYR A 14 -6.98 6.28 7.03
CA TYR A 14 -6.41 6.45 8.38
C TYR A 14 -6.85 5.33 9.33
N SER A 15 -8.14 4.99 9.35
CA SER A 15 -8.69 3.91 10.18
C SER A 15 -8.08 2.55 9.81
N ALA A 16 -7.93 2.26 8.51
CA ALA A 16 -7.24 1.05 8.05
C ALA A 16 -5.78 0.98 8.53
N ILE A 17 -5.06 2.11 8.49
CA ILE A 17 -3.69 2.21 9.01
C ILE A 17 -3.66 1.95 10.52
N GLN A 18 -4.58 2.54 11.28
CA GLN A 18 -4.66 2.30 12.74
C GLN A 18 -4.94 0.82 13.06
N ILE A 19 -5.78 0.15 12.28
CA ILE A 19 -6.03 -1.29 12.42
C ILE A 19 -4.73 -2.09 12.19
N ALA A 20 -3.97 -1.77 11.15
CA ALA A 20 -2.70 -2.45 10.87
C ALA A 20 -1.66 -2.20 11.97
N ILE A 21 -1.56 -0.97 12.49
CA ILE A 21 -0.66 -0.65 13.61
C ILE A 21 -1.05 -1.43 14.86
N ALA A 22 -2.33 -1.42 15.24
CA ALA A 22 -2.80 -2.16 16.41
C ALA A 22 -2.58 -3.68 16.26
N LEU A 23 -2.71 -4.22 15.06
CA LEU A 23 -2.42 -5.63 14.78
C LEU A 23 -0.93 -5.93 14.94
N ALA A 24 -0.06 -5.06 14.41
CA ALA A 24 1.39 -5.18 14.54
C ALA A 24 1.83 -5.13 16.02
N GLU A 25 1.28 -4.21 16.80
CA GLU A 25 1.50 -4.10 18.25
C GLU A 25 1.03 -5.36 18.98
N ALA A 26 -0.14 -5.89 18.66
CA ALA A 26 -0.68 -7.11 19.29
C ALA A 26 0.21 -8.34 19.02
N PHE A 27 0.89 -8.41 17.88
CA PHE A 27 1.83 -9.47 17.55
C PHE A 27 3.28 -9.16 17.93
N GLY A 28 3.58 -7.93 18.38
CA GLY A 28 4.95 -7.51 18.73
C GLY A 28 5.89 -7.42 17.52
N VAL A 29 5.36 -7.14 16.33
CA VAL A 29 6.12 -7.06 15.06
C VAL A 29 5.97 -5.68 14.41
N GLY A 30 6.73 -5.40 13.36
CA GLY A 30 6.51 -4.20 12.53
C GLY A 30 5.32 -4.37 11.59
N VAL A 31 4.71 -3.26 11.14
CA VAL A 31 3.60 -3.28 10.17
C VAL A 31 3.98 -4.00 8.87
N ASN A 32 5.24 -3.89 8.43
CA ASN A 32 5.74 -4.56 7.24
C ASN A 32 5.93 -6.08 7.41
N ASP A 33 5.92 -6.58 8.65
CA ASP A 33 6.07 -8.01 8.98
C ASP A 33 4.71 -8.71 9.14
N LEU A 34 3.62 -7.95 9.07
CA LEU A 34 2.27 -8.52 9.08
C LEU A 34 2.03 -9.33 7.80
N PRO A 35 1.17 -10.37 7.86
CA PRO A 35 0.65 -11.06 6.68
C PRO A 35 -0.38 -10.18 5.95
N LEU A 36 0.06 -8.99 5.51
CA LEU A 36 -0.74 -7.95 4.89
C LEU A 36 -0.10 -7.55 3.56
N SER A 37 -0.88 -7.67 2.48
CA SER A 37 -0.47 -7.22 1.15
C SER A 37 -1.22 -5.95 0.79
N LEU A 38 -0.49 -4.94 0.29
CA LEU A 38 -1.05 -3.63 -0.05
C LEU A 38 -1.13 -3.44 -1.57
N ILE A 39 -2.36 -3.36 -2.06
CA ILE A 39 -2.68 -3.10 -3.47
C ILE A 39 -3.53 -1.83 -3.50
N LEU A 40 -2.95 -0.74 -4.00
CA LEU A 40 -3.59 0.57 -4.07
C LEU A 40 -4.03 0.88 -5.50
N SER A 41 -5.34 1.06 -5.65
CA SER A 41 -5.90 1.72 -6.83
C SER A 41 -5.94 3.22 -6.59
N TRP A 42 -5.49 4.02 -7.55
CA TRP A 42 -5.51 5.48 -7.44
C TRP A 42 -6.10 6.12 -8.70
N TYR A 43 -6.53 7.38 -8.56
CA TYR A 43 -7.02 8.18 -9.68
C TYR A 43 -6.69 9.67 -9.51
N GLU A 44 -6.99 10.23 -8.34
CA GLU A 44 -6.84 11.67 -8.06
C GLU A 44 -5.87 11.96 -6.90
N GLN A 45 -5.78 13.22 -6.50
CA GLN A 45 -4.71 13.72 -5.63
C GLN A 45 -4.88 13.30 -4.17
N LYS A 46 -6.09 12.99 -3.68
CA LYS A 46 -6.27 12.43 -2.33
C LYS A 46 -5.65 11.05 -2.22
N ALA A 47 -5.74 10.21 -3.26
CA ALA A 47 -5.02 8.94 -3.29
C ALA A 47 -3.49 9.12 -3.23
N VAL A 48 -2.96 10.19 -3.83
CA VAL A 48 -1.54 10.56 -3.70
C VAL A 48 -1.18 10.94 -2.26
N ALA A 49 -2.03 11.71 -1.58
CA ALA A 49 -1.81 12.05 -0.18
C ALA A 49 -1.79 10.80 0.73
N ILE A 50 -2.71 9.85 0.50
CA ILE A 50 -2.74 8.57 1.21
C ILE A 50 -1.46 7.78 0.98
N LEU A 51 -1.00 7.69 -0.28
CA LEU A 51 0.28 7.05 -0.60
C LEU A 51 1.44 7.69 0.17
N LEU A 52 1.55 9.02 0.16
CA LEU A 52 2.59 9.74 0.89
C LEU A 52 2.51 9.51 2.41
N SER A 53 1.31 9.39 2.98
CA SER A 53 1.13 9.03 4.39
C SER A 53 1.68 7.62 4.68
N LEU A 54 1.37 6.63 3.85
CA LEU A 54 1.90 5.27 3.99
C LEU A 54 3.44 5.26 3.90
N LEU A 55 4.01 5.97 2.92
CA LEU A 55 5.46 6.11 2.77
C LEU A 55 6.10 6.81 3.97
N SER A 56 5.47 7.85 4.52
CA SER A 56 5.95 8.54 5.73
C SER A 56 5.95 7.64 6.97
N LEU A 57 5.04 6.67 7.03
CA LEU A 57 4.99 5.66 8.09
C LEU A 57 5.99 4.51 7.87
N GLY A 58 6.78 4.58 6.78
CA GLY A 58 7.78 3.55 6.46
C GLY A 58 7.17 2.25 5.93
N ILE A 59 5.92 2.29 5.45
CA ILE A 59 5.27 1.12 4.85
C ILE A 59 5.89 0.85 3.48
N LYS A 60 6.15 -0.43 3.19
CA LYS A 60 6.85 -0.91 2.00
C LYS A 60 6.00 -1.93 1.23
N ASN A 61 6.50 -2.35 0.07
CA ASN A 61 5.93 -3.44 -0.75
C ASN A 61 4.53 -3.14 -1.29
N ILE A 62 4.24 -1.87 -1.61
CA ILE A 62 2.95 -1.43 -2.12
C ILE A 62 2.91 -1.62 -3.64
N ARG A 63 1.90 -2.35 -4.12
CA ARG A 63 1.54 -2.37 -5.55
C ARG A 63 0.59 -1.23 -5.86
N ILE A 64 0.85 -0.48 -6.93
CA ILE A 64 0.04 0.67 -7.34
C ILE A 64 -0.42 0.55 -8.80
N GLY A 65 -1.69 0.90 -9.06
CA GLY A 65 -2.29 0.84 -10.39
C GLY A 65 -3.52 1.74 -10.55
N PRO A 66 -4.10 1.82 -11.76
CA PRO A 66 -3.79 0.98 -12.92
C PRO A 66 -2.50 1.35 -13.67
N SER A 67 -2.00 2.57 -13.50
CA SER A 67 -0.71 3.02 -14.02
C SER A 67 0.06 3.78 -12.95
N LEU A 68 1.37 3.98 -13.14
CA LEU A 68 2.12 4.90 -12.29
C LEU A 68 1.70 6.35 -12.58
N PRO A 69 1.67 7.24 -11.57
CA PRO A 69 1.39 8.64 -11.80
C PRO A 69 2.38 9.30 -12.76
N ALA A 70 1.85 9.93 -13.80
CA ALA A 70 2.65 10.54 -14.87
C ALA A 70 3.58 11.67 -14.40
N PHE A 71 3.32 12.25 -13.22
CA PHE A 71 4.17 13.27 -12.61
C PHE A 71 5.42 12.70 -11.92
N ILE A 72 5.56 11.38 -11.80
CA ILE A 72 6.74 10.75 -11.22
C ILE A 72 7.82 10.61 -12.29
N THR A 73 8.93 11.33 -12.11
CA THR A 73 10.10 11.21 -12.98
C THR A 73 10.87 9.91 -12.71
N PRO A 74 11.68 9.40 -13.65
CA PRO A 74 12.48 8.19 -13.44
C PRO A 74 13.37 8.23 -12.20
N ASN A 75 13.99 9.37 -11.91
CA ASN A 75 14.84 9.53 -10.71
C ASN A 75 14.03 9.41 -9.41
N VAL A 76 12.83 10.02 -9.38
CA VAL A 76 11.94 9.91 -8.22
C VAL A 76 11.42 8.48 -8.08
N LEU A 77 11.04 7.84 -9.19
CA LEU A 77 10.61 6.44 -9.18
C LEU A 77 11.69 5.52 -8.62
N ASN A 78 12.95 5.69 -9.03
CA ASN A 78 14.07 4.89 -8.51
C ASN A 78 14.20 5.03 -7.00
N VAL A 79 14.07 6.25 -6.45
CA VAL A 79 14.08 6.46 -4.99
C VAL A 79 12.92 5.73 -4.31
N LEU A 80 11.72 5.75 -4.90
CA LEU A 80 10.54 5.06 -4.36
C LEU A 80 10.72 3.53 -4.40
N VAL A 81 11.29 2.99 -5.46
CA VAL A 81 11.61 1.57 -5.61
C VAL A 81 12.69 1.16 -4.59
N GLU A 82 13.81 1.87 -4.53
CA GLU A 82 14.94 1.52 -3.65
C GLU A 82 14.58 1.60 -2.16
N LYS A 83 13.81 2.62 -1.75
CA LYS A 83 13.50 2.85 -0.33
C LYS A 83 12.28 2.10 0.16
N PHE A 84 11.26 1.99 -0.68
CA PHE A 84 9.93 1.51 -0.28
C PHE A 84 9.45 0.29 -1.07
N ASN A 85 10.18 -0.15 -2.09
CA ASN A 85 9.79 -1.23 -2.97
C ASN A 85 8.39 -1.02 -3.57
N ILE A 86 8.16 0.19 -4.12
CA ILE A 86 6.95 0.49 -4.91
C ILE A 86 6.98 -0.32 -6.20
N MET A 87 5.88 -0.98 -6.53
CA MET A 87 5.75 -1.83 -7.72
C MET A 87 4.50 -1.45 -8.51
N PRO A 88 4.52 -1.47 -9.84
CA PRO A 88 3.29 -1.48 -10.63
C PRO A 88 2.54 -2.80 -10.40
N ILE A 89 1.22 -2.79 -10.61
CA ILE A 89 0.45 -4.04 -10.75
C ILE A 89 0.82 -4.77 -12.04
N SER A 90 0.57 -6.08 -12.09
CA SER A 90 0.72 -6.92 -13.28
C SER A 90 -0.64 -7.48 -13.73
N THR A 91 -0.74 -8.79 -14.00
CA THR A 91 -2.03 -9.47 -14.16
C THR A 91 -2.57 -9.94 -12.80
N PRO A 92 -3.89 -10.10 -12.64
CA PRO A 92 -4.46 -10.58 -11.38
C PRO A 92 -3.86 -11.91 -10.91
N ASP A 93 -3.63 -12.87 -11.82
CA ASP A 93 -3.10 -14.19 -11.47
C ASP A 93 -1.64 -14.11 -10.98
N GLU A 94 -0.81 -13.29 -11.63
CA GLU A 94 0.59 -13.08 -11.23
C GLU A 94 0.69 -12.36 -9.90
N ASP A 95 -0.11 -11.30 -9.70
CA ASP A 95 -0.12 -10.53 -8.46
C ASP A 95 -0.65 -11.38 -7.28
N LEU A 96 -1.73 -12.15 -7.48
CA LEU A 96 -2.26 -13.06 -6.46
C LEU A 96 -1.23 -14.12 -6.06
N LYS A 97 -0.54 -14.72 -7.05
CA LYS A 97 0.52 -15.69 -6.79
C LYS A 97 1.69 -15.08 -6.01
N ALA A 98 2.04 -13.83 -6.30
CA ALA A 98 3.15 -13.15 -5.64
C ALA A 98 2.84 -12.70 -4.21
N ILE A 99 1.57 -12.41 -3.88
CA ILE A 99 1.19 -11.89 -2.55
C ILE A 99 0.67 -12.97 -1.59
N LEU A 100 0.18 -14.11 -2.09
CA LEU A 100 -0.41 -15.17 -1.28
C LEU A 100 0.52 -16.37 -1.01
N GLY A 101 1.77 -16.32 -1.49
CA GLY A 101 2.74 -17.43 -1.52
C GLY A 101 2.79 -18.28 -0.26
#